data_AF-A0A520PSF9-F1
#
_entry.id   AF-A0A520PSF9-F1
#
_cell.length_a   1.000
_cell.length_b   1.000
_cell.length_c   1.000
_cell.angle_alpha   90.00
_cell.angle_beta   90.00
_cell.angle_gamma   90.00
#
_symmetry.space_group_name_H-M   'P 1'
#
loop_
_entity.id
_entity.type
_entity.pdbx_description
1 polymer ?
#
loop_
_entity_poly.entity_id
_entity_poly.type
_entity_poly.pdbx_seq_one_letter_code
_entity_poly.pdbx_strand_id
1 'polypeptide(L)'
;MDPRLLRLSRDLPLPAGFAAPERFSDVVSIDGVEVHRAGLQARGPGGVEVTGSAAEVGGDPLPRAWYELLERAAIVRASDRAQPYVDACGRVTGSARHPVSPDAGAERRAARSNGVALHRTFEAAREAALLELIERDRVLGSWYGELPLRPAALPERLRPFVSHEWVVRRVDDPAGVEPDITAVVVVGFPRRSTAPLARGFAAGRSLAE
;
A
#
# COMPACT_ATOMS: atom_id res chain seq x y z
N MET A 1 -25.89 7.98 4.81
CA MET A 1 -24.63 7.25 5.04
C MET A 1 -24.71 5.91 4.31
N ASP A 2 -23.70 5.55 3.50
CA ASP A 2 -23.72 4.31 2.68
C ASP A 2 -23.91 3.06 3.57
N PRO A 3 -24.89 2.18 3.30
CA PRO A 3 -25.13 0.95 4.08
C PRO A 3 -23.92 0.01 4.18
N ARG A 4 -23.05 -0.04 3.17
CA ARG A 4 -21.81 -0.83 3.19
C ARG A 4 -20.80 -0.24 4.15
N LEU A 5 -20.67 1.10 4.18
CA LEU A 5 -19.80 1.79 5.14
C LEU A 5 -20.28 1.58 6.57
N LEU A 6 -21.60 1.61 6.80
CA LEU A 6 -22.21 1.29 8.09
C LEU A 6 -21.87 -0.13 8.55
N ARG A 7 -21.99 -1.13 7.66
CA ARG A 7 -21.61 -2.52 7.96
C ARG A 7 -20.13 -2.64 8.30
N LEU A 8 -19.24 -2.08 7.47
CA LEU A 8 -17.80 -2.10 7.70
C LEU A 8 -17.43 -1.43 9.04
N SER A 9 -18.03 -0.28 9.34
CA SER A 9 -17.80 0.45 10.60
C SER A 9 -18.25 -0.32 11.84
N ARG A 10 -19.29 -1.14 11.71
CA ARG A 10 -19.81 -1.98 12.80
C ARG A 10 -18.98 -3.24 12.98
N ASP A 11 -18.66 -3.92 11.88
CA ASP A 11 -18.03 -5.24 11.90
C ASP A 11 -16.51 -5.12 12.15
N LEU A 12 -15.89 -4.01 11.73
CA LEU A 12 -14.46 -3.73 11.85
C LEU A 12 -14.24 -2.27 12.27
N PRO A 13 -14.61 -1.89 13.51
CA PRO A 13 -14.59 -0.49 13.94
C PRO A 13 -13.17 0.09 13.93
N LEU A 14 -13.09 1.39 13.62
CA LEU A 14 -11.85 2.13 13.83
C LEU A 14 -11.44 2.07 15.31
N PRO A 15 -10.14 2.19 15.61
CA PRO A 15 -9.67 2.24 16.99
C PRO A 15 -10.34 3.37 17.79
N ALA A 16 -10.47 3.17 19.10
CA ALA A 16 -11.09 4.16 19.97
C ALA A 16 -10.43 5.54 19.86
N GLY A 17 -11.23 6.59 19.84
CA GLY A 17 -10.78 7.98 19.69
C GLY A 17 -10.77 8.51 18.25
N PHE A 18 -11.06 7.68 17.25
CA PHE A 18 -11.32 8.13 15.89
C PHE A 18 -12.79 8.50 15.68
N ALA A 19 -13.01 9.62 14.98
CA ALA A 19 -14.33 10.01 14.52
C ALA A 19 -14.84 9.08 13.41
N ALA A 20 -16.16 9.10 13.17
CA ALA A 20 -16.75 8.42 12.03
C ALA A 20 -16.13 8.97 10.73
N PRO A 21 -15.74 8.12 9.77
CA PRO A 21 -15.04 8.59 8.59
C PRO A 21 -15.97 9.29 7.61
N GLU A 22 -15.45 10.36 7.03
CA GLU A 22 -16.04 10.99 5.86
C GLU A 22 -15.64 10.20 4.61
N ARG A 23 -16.56 10.09 3.66
CA ARG A 23 -16.35 9.37 2.41
C ARG A 23 -16.38 10.31 1.22
N PHE A 24 -15.40 10.13 0.36
CA PHE A 24 -15.36 10.66 -0.99
C PHE A 24 -15.37 9.49 -1.99
N SER A 25 -16.10 9.64 -3.10
CA SER A 25 -16.03 8.68 -4.20
C SER A 25 -16.33 9.36 -5.52
N ASP A 26 -15.63 8.94 -6.56
CA ASP A 26 -15.87 9.38 -7.93
C ASP A 26 -15.54 8.26 -8.92
N VAL A 27 -15.85 8.51 -10.18
CA VAL A 27 -15.52 7.62 -11.30
C VAL A 27 -14.81 8.46 -12.35
N VAL A 28 -13.65 8.00 -12.81
CA VAL A 28 -12.92 8.61 -13.92
C VAL A 28 -12.92 7.66 -15.11
N SER A 29 -13.13 8.22 -16.29
CA SER A 29 -13.04 7.46 -17.54
C SER A 29 -11.68 7.72 -18.19
N ILE A 30 -10.92 6.65 -18.45
CA ILE A 30 -9.64 6.71 -19.17
C ILE A 30 -9.74 5.72 -20.33
N ASP A 31 -9.69 6.22 -21.56
CA ASP A 31 -9.87 5.41 -22.78
C ASP A 31 -11.14 4.55 -22.77
N GLY A 32 -12.23 5.09 -22.21
CA GLY A 32 -13.51 4.38 -22.08
C GLY A 32 -13.56 3.36 -20.95
N VAL A 33 -12.46 3.17 -20.21
CA VAL A 33 -12.44 2.34 -18.99
C VAL A 33 -12.84 3.18 -17.79
N GLU A 34 -13.85 2.71 -17.07
CA GLU A 34 -14.28 3.31 -15.81
C GLU A 34 -13.39 2.83 -14.65
N VAL A 35 -12.70 3.78 -14.03
CA VAL A 35 -11.92 3.57 -12.81
C VAL A 35 -12.69 4.21 -11.66
N HIS A 36 -13.24 3.38 -10.79
CA HIS A 36 -13.90 3.82 -9.57
C HIS A 36 -12.86 4.12 -8.51
N ARG A 37 -13.02 5.25 -7.80
CA ARG A 37 -12.15 5.63 -6.70
C ARG A 37 -12.97 5.86 -5.44
N ALA A 38 -12.44 5.39 -4.32
CA ALA A 38 -12.99 5.62 -3.00
C ALA A 38 -11.90 6.19 -2.10
N GLY A 39 -12.22 7.26 -1.39
CA GLY A 39 -11.41 7.85 -0.33
C GLY A 39 -12.20 7.90 0.96
N LEU A 40 -11.53 7.60 2.07
CA LEU A 40 -12.07 7.76 3.41
C LEU A 40 -11.11 8.61 4.22
N GLN A 41 -11.64 9.50 5.04
CA GLN A 41 -10.86 10.32 5.97
C GLN A 41 -11.44 10.19 7.37
N ALA A 42 -10.59 9.97 8.37
CA ALA A 42 -10.98 10.01 9.77
C ALA A 42 -9.99 10.88 10.56
N ARG A 43 -10.51 11.54 11.60
CA ARG A 43 -9.69 12.29 12.57
C ARG A 43 -9.59 11.50 13.87
N GLY A 44 -8.36 11.28 14.33
CA GLY A 44 -8.03 10.55 15.53
C GLY A 44 -7.63 11.43 16.71
N PRO A 45 -7.10 10.83 17.79
CA PRO A 45 -6.55 11.54 18.94
C PRO A 45 -5.52 12.60 18.54
N GLY A 46 -5.49 13.72 19.27
CA GLY A 46 -4.58 14.83 18.98
C GLY A 46 -4.85 15.55 17.64
N GLY A 47 -5.99 15.29 17.01
CA GLY A 47 -6.35 15.89 15.72
C GLY A 47 -5.63 15.27 14.51
N VAL A 48 -4.96 14.13 14.69
CA VAL A 48 -4.25 13.44 13.60
C VAL A 48 -5.25 12.98 12.55
N GLU A 49 -5.06 13.39 11.32
CA GLU A 49 -5.87 12.94 10.18
C GLU A 49 -5.23 11.70 9.54
N VAL A 50 -6.06 10.70 9.28
CA VAL A 50 -5.70 9.49 8.54
C VAL A 50 -6.64 9.31 7.37
N THR A 51 -6.10 8.83 6.25
CA THR A 51 -6.88 8.57 5.04
C THR A 51 -6.65 7.16 4.56
N GLY A 52 -7.68 6.53 3.97
CA GLY A 52 -7.54 5.30 3.19
C GLY A 52 -8.11 5.52 1.80
N SER A 53 -7.49 4.96 0.76
CA SER A 53 -7.85 5.25 -0.62
C SER A 53 -7.63 4.05 -1.55
N ALA A 54 -8.62 3.72 -2.36
CA ALA A 54 -8.49 2.65 -3.32
C ALA A 54 -9.07 3.05 -4.68
N ALA A 55 -8.53 2.42 -5.73
CA ALA A 55 -9.00 2.53 -7.09
C ALA A 55 -9.15 1.13 -7.71
N GLU A 56 -10.21 0.92 -8.47
CA GLU A 56 -10.51 -0.37 -9.09
C GLU A 56 -11.31 -0.19 -10.40
N VAL A 57 -11.06 -1.09 -11.35
CA VAL A 57 -11.86 -1.20 -12.58
C VAL A 57 -13.04 -2.12 -12.30
N GLY A 58 -14.24 -1.70 -12.69
CA GLY A 58 -15.44 -2.55 -12.64
C GLY A 58 -16.22 -2.55 -11.32
N GLY A 59 -15.83 -1.76 -10.32
CA GLY A 59 -16.65 -1.57 -9.13
C GLY A 59 -16.07 -0.63 -8.08
N ASP A 60 -16.94 -0.20 -7.17
CA ASP A 60 -16.57 0.69 -6.06
C ASP A 60 -15.66 0.01 -5.03
N PRO A 61 -14.40 0.48 -4.86
CA PRO A 61 -13.39 -0.19 -4.03
C PRO A 61 -13.47 0.19 -2.54
N LEU A 62 -14.66 0.58 -2.05
CA LEU A 62 -14.90 0.97 -0.66
C LEU A 62 -14.26 0.02 0.38
N PRO A 63 -14.36 -1.31 0.29
CA PRO A 63 -13.75 -2.20 1.28
C PRO A 63 -12.24 -2.04 1.36
N ARG A 64 -11.55 -1.86 0.21
CA ARG A 64 -10.09 -1.68 0.19
C ARG A 64 -9.69 -0.35 0.83
N ALA A 65 -10.40 0.73 0.51
CA ALA A 65 -10.20 2.02 1.16
C ALA A 65 -10.44 1.96 2.68
N TRP A 66 -11.42 1.16 3.12
CA TRP A 66 -11.69 0.93 4.55
C TRP A 66 -10.54 0.20 5.25
N TYR A 67 -10.02 -0.88 4.66
CA TYR A 67 -8.91 -1.63 5.24
C TYR A 67 -7.64 -0.79 5.36
N GLU A 68 -7.32 0.04 4.35
CA GLU A 68 -6.18 0.96 4.44
C GLU A 68 -6.38 2.03 5.52
N LEU A 69 -7.59 2.58 5.66
CA LEU A 69 -7.91 3.53 6.73
C LEU A 69 -7.73 2.89 8.11
N LEU A 70 -8.25 1.67 8.28
CA LEU A 70 -8.16 0.91 9.53
C LEU A 70 -6.71 0.60 9.91
N GLU A 71 -5.89 0.19 8.93
CA GLU A 71 -4.47 -0.04 9.11
C GLU A 71 -3.73 1.23 9.59
N ARG A 72 -3.97 2.36 8.92
CA ARG A 72 -3.35 3.66 9.30
C ARG A 72 -3.79 4.15 10.66
N ALA A 73 -5.07 4.00 10.99
CA ALA A 73 -5.57 4.34 12.31
C ALA A 73 -4.95 3.43 13.40
N ALA A 74 -4.74 2.15 13.10
CA ALA A 74 -4.08 1.21 14.00
C ALA A 74 -2.62 1.59 14.24
N ILE A 75 -1.86 2.00 13.21
CA ILE A 75 -0.48 2.50 13.36
C ILE A 75 -0.43 3.74 14.27
N VAL A 76 -1.30 4.72 14.04
CA VAL A 76 -1.34 5.95 14.84
C VAL A 76 -1.57 5.60 16.31
N ARG A 77 -2.57 4.77 16.60
CA ARG A 77 -2.83 4.31 17.97
C ARG A 77 -1.68 3.48 18.54
N ALA A 78 -1.02 2.68 17.71
CA ALA A 78 0.09 1.84 18.14
C ALA A 78 1.29 2.68 18.57
N SER A 79 1.48 3.85 17.97
CA SER A 79 2.60 4.77 18.22
C SER A 79 2.54 5.48 19.57
N ASP A 80 1.38 5.50 20.24
CA ASP A 80 1.19 6.17 21.52
C ASP A 80 1.73 5.37 22.72
N ARG A 81 2.09 4.10 22.53
CA ARG A 81 2.51 3.20 23.61
C ARG A 81 3.53 2.17 23.14
N ALA A 82 4.28 1.58 24.07
CA ALA A 82 5.15 0.47 23.75
C ALA A 82 4.34 -0.74 23.25
N GLN A 83 4.72 -1.27 22.09
CA GLN A 83 4.17 -2.48 21.50
C GLN A 83 5.21 -3.60 21.58
N PRO A 84 4.77 -4.87 21.74
CA PRO A 84 5.69 -5.99 21.67
C PRO A 84 6.26 -6.14 20.26
N TYR A 85 7.56 -6.39 20.17
CA TYR A 85 8.19 -6.93 18.97
C TYR A 85 8.02 -8.43 18.97
N VAL A 86 7.62 -8.98 17.84
CA VAL A 86 7.48 -10.43 17.65
C VAL A 86 8.39 -10.90 16.52
N ASP A 87 8.95 -12.10 16.67
CA ASP A 87 9.66 -12.77 15.59
C ASP A 87 8.69 -13.32 14.52
N ALA A 88 9.24 -13.95 13.48
CA ALA A 88 8.45 -14.54 12.40
C ALA A 88 7.47 -15.63 12.88
N CYS A 89 7.70 -16.23 14.06
CA CYS A 89 6.84 -17.23 14.68
C CYS A 89 5.81 -16.62 15.65
N GLY A 90 5.78 -15.29 15.81
CA GLY A 90 4.90 -14.59 16.74
C GLY A 90 5.40 -14.57 18.19
N ARG A 91 6.64 -14.98 18.46
CA ARG A 91 7.21 -14.96 19.83
C ARG A 91 7.71 -13.57 20.16
N VAL A 92 7.39 -13.08 21.35
CA VAL A 92 7.82 -11.75 21.79
C VAL A 92 9.34 -11.73 22.03
N THR A 93 10.05 -10.85 21.33
CA THR A 93 11.51 -10.67 21.43
C THR A 93 11.90 -9.35 22.11
N GLY A 94 10.96 -8.44 22.32
CA GLY A 94 11.18 -7.15 22.96
C GLY A 94 9.97 -6.24 22.93
N SER A 95 10.16 -4.94 23.17
CA SER A 95 9.09 -3.95 22.99
C SER A 95 9.66 -2.56 22.67
N ALA A 96 8.91 -1.74 21.92
CA ALA A 96 9.22 -0.32 21.73
C ALA A 96 7.97 0.51 21.39
N ARG A 97 8.08 1.84 21.55
CA ARG A 97 6.99 2.79 21.29
C ARG A 97 6.74 3.08 19.81
N HIS A 98 7.70 2.82 18.94
CA HIS A 98 7.57 3.09 17.51
C HIS A 98 7.81 1.80 16.74
N PRO A 99 6.94 1.44 15.76
CA PRO A 99 7.07 0.16 15.07
C PRO A 99 8.28 0.09 14.13
N VAL A 100 9.00 1.20 13.90
CA VAL A 100 10.16 1.21 12.99
C VAL A 100 11.28 2.08 13.57
N SER A 101 12.31 1.40 14.07
CA SER A 101 13.62 1.87 14.54
C SER A 101 13.69 2.62 15.90
N PRO A 102 14.54 2.16 16.84
CA PRO A 102 14.86 2.86 18.08
C PRO A 102 15.69 4.14 17.89
N ASP A 103 16.26 4.39 16.70
CA ASP A 103 17.25 5.45 16.45
C ASP A 103 16.91 6.37 15.26
N ALA A 104 15.67 6.85 15.17
CA ALA A 104 15.40 8.00 14.32
C ALA A 104 15.95 9.27 15.01
N GLY A 105 17.26 9.53 14.85
CA GLY A 105 17.82 10.84 15.18
C GLY A 105 16.98 11.96 14.54
N ALA A 106 16.99 13.17 15.10
CA ALA A 106 16.09 14.27 14.73
C ALA A 106 16.07 14.62 13.23
N GLU A 107 17.07 14.19 12.47
CA GLU A 107 17.23 14.42 11.03
C GLU A 107 16.56 13.36 10.13
N ARG A 108 16.13 12.22 10.67
CA ARG A 108 15.52 11.12 9.90
C ARG A 108 14.06 10.96 10.28
N ARG A 109 13.16 11.14 9.30
CA ARG A 109 11.74 10.81 9.46
C ARG A 109 11.50 9.40 8.96
N ALA A 110 11.17 8.49 9.86
CA ALA A 110 10.77 7.13 9.49
C ALA A 110 9.47 7.16 8.66
N ALA A 111 9.41 6.33 7.63
CA ALA A 111 8.16 6.04 6.93
C ALA A 111 7.20 5.34 7.92
N ARG A 112 5.97 5.86 8.04
CA ARG A 112 5.00 5.35 9.02
C ARG A 112 4.21 4.12 8.55
N SER A 113 4.17 3.86 7.24
CA SER A 113 3.35 2.80 6.65
C SER A 113 4.13 1.79 5.82
N ASN A 114 5.45 1.92 5.73
CA ASN A 114 6.25 0.97 4.93
C ASN A 114 6.36 -0.36 5.68
N GLY A 115 5.93 -1.45 5.06
CA GLY A 115 5.94 -2.77 5.68
C GLY A 115 4.89 -2.90 6.77
N VAL A 116 3.76 -2.19 6.62
CA VAL A 116 2.60 -2.39 7.49
C VAL A 116 1.51 -3.04 6.66
N ALA A 117 0.91 -4.08 7.22
CA ALA A 117 -0.18 -4.79 6.58
C ALA A 117 -1.22 -5.23 7.61
N LEU A 118 -2.49 -5.06 7.26
CA LEU A 118 -3.61 -5.66 7.96
C LEU A 118 -4.11 -6.90 7.21
N HIS A 119 -4.20 -8.04 7.90
CA HIS A 119 -4.78 -9.25 7.34
C HIS A 119 -5.55 -10.06 8.38
N ARG A 120 -6.26 -11.10 7.92
CA ARG A 120 -7.04 -12.01 8.79
C ARG A 120 -6.18 -12.88 9.70
N THR A 121 -4.92 -13.10 9.32
CA THR A 121 -3.96 -13.92 10.06
C THR A 121 -2.63 -13.19 10.17
N PHE A 122 -1.87 -13.45 11.24
CA PHE A 122 -0.55 -12.87 11.45
C PHE A 122 0.42 -13.23 10.31
N GLU A 123 0.42 -14.48 9.87
CA GLU A 123 1.28 -14.95 8.78
C GLU A 123 1.04 -14.20 7.47
N ALA A 124 -0.22 -14.00 7.09
CA ALA A 124 -0.54 -13.29 5.86
C ALA A 124 -0.27 -11.79 5.97
N ALA A 125 -0.46 -11.18 7.15
CA ALA A 125 -0.04 -9.80 7.39
C ALA A 125 1.49 -9.67 7.29
N ARG A 126 2.24 -10.62 7.85
CA ARG A 126 3.70 -10.68 7.76
C ARG A 126 4.17 -10.80 6.31
N GLU A 127 3.58 -11.70 5.53
CA GLU A 127 3.96 -11.88 4.11
C GLU A 127 3.65 -10.62 3.30
N ALA A 128 2.47 -10.02 3.47
CA ALA A 128 2.12 -8.78 2.78
C ALA A 128 3.06 -7.62 3.13
N ALA A 129 3.41 -7.47 4.42
CA ALA A 129 4.38 -6.49 4.88
C ALA A 129 5.79 -6.75 4.32
N LEU A 130 6.22 -8.02 4.26
CA LEU A 130 7.51 -8.41 3.69
C LEU A 130 7.58 -8.09 2.19
N LEU A 131 6.52 -8.41 1.44
CA LEU A 131 6.43 -8.07 0.01
C LEU A 131 6.53 -6.56 -0.22
N GLU A 132 5.83 -5.74 0.57
CA GLU A 132 5.96 -4.28 0.45
C GLU A 132 7.39 -3.80 0.76
N LEU A 133 8.04 -4.33 1.80
CA LEU A 133 9.41 -3.96 2.13
C LEU A 133 10.38 -4.30 0.99
N ILE A 134 10.26 -5.50 0.41
CA ILE A 134 11.09 -5.95 -0.71
C ILE A 134 10.81 -5.12 -1.97
N GLU A 135 9.54 -4.82 -2.25
CA GLU A 135 9.15 -3.91 -3.33
C GLU A 135 9.91 -2.59 -3.20
N ARG A 136 9.79 -1.93 -2.04
CA ARG A 136 10.40 -0.61 -1.84
C ARG A 136 11.91 -0.65 -1.90
N ASP A 137 12.52 -1.63 -1.25
CA ASP A 137 13.97 -1.81 -1.24
C ASP A 137 14.52 -1.93 -2.67
N ARG A 138 13.94 -2.82 -3.47
CA ARG A 138 14.43 -3.08 -4.83
C ARG A 138 14.11 -1.95 -5.79
N VAL A 139 12.93 -1.34 -5.68
CA VAL A 139 12.59 -0.17 -6.48
C VAL A 139 13.56 0.97 -6.17
N LEU A 140 13.87 1.23 -4.90
CA LEU A 140 14.87 2.23 -4.51
C LEU A 140 16.26 1.89 -5.02
N GLY A 141 16.73 0.65 -4.84
CA GLY A 141 18.01 0.19 -5.37
C GLY A 141 18.11 0.37 -6.89
N SER A 142 17.01 0.16 -7.63
CA SER A 142 16.97 0.41 -9.07
C SER A 142 17.10 1.90 -9.43
N TRP A 143 16.55 2.80 -8.61
CA TRP A 143 16.64 4.25 -8.83
C TRP A 143 18.04 4.78 -8.56
N TYR A 144 18.76 4.18 -7.62
CA TYR A 144 20.17 4.49 -7.35
C TYR A 144 21.14 3.79 -8.31
N GLY A 145 20.64 2.97 -9.24
CA GLY A 145 21.46 2.25 -10.22
C GLY A 145 22.19 1.04 -9.65
N GLU A 146 21.85 0.61 -8.42
CA GLU A 146 22.43 -0.54 -7.75
C GLU A 146 21.83 -1.86 -8.27
N LEU A 147 20.54 -1.83 -8.64
CA LEU A 147 19.82 -2.99 -9.18
C LEU A 147 19.37 -2.76 -10.63
N PRO A 148 19.55 -3.74 -11.54
CA PRO A 148 19.21 -3.56 -12.94
C PRO A 148 17.70 -3.66 -13.19
N LEU A 149 17.18 -2.77 -14.04
CA LEU A 149 15.82 -2.85 -14.58
C LEU A 149 15.79 -3.76 -15.81
N ARG A 150 15.04 -4.87 -15.75
CA ARG A 150 14.87 -5.80 -16.87
C ARG A 150 13.48 -5.66 -17.48
N PRO A 151 13.31 -5.78 -18.81
CA PRO A 151 11.99 -5.80 -19.42
C PRO A 151 11.09 -6.91 -18.86
N ALA A 152 9.80 -6.61 -18.71
CA ALA A 152 8.77 -7.58 -18.37
C ALA A 152 7.54 -7.41 -19.27
N ALA A 153 6.70 -8.44 -19.32
CA ALA A 153 5.49 -8.43 -20.17
C ALA A 153 4.48 -7.38 -19.67
N LEU A 154 3.77 -6.77 -20.61
CA LEU A 154 2.67 -5.86 -20.30
C LEU A 154 1.46 -6.66 -19.77
N PRO A 155 0.97 -6.38 -18.55
CA PRO A 155 -0.25 -7.01 -18.05
C PRO A 155 -1.45 -6.74 -18.97
N GLU A 156 -2.26 -7.77 -19.23
CA GLU A 156 -3.47 -7.68 -20.08
C GLU A 156 -4.42 -6.57 -19.62
N ARG A 157 -4.55 -6.39 -18.29
CA ARG A 157 -5.37 -5.33 -17.67
C ARG A 157 -4.98 -3.91 -18.08
N LEU A 158 -3.76 -3.68 -18.56
CA LEU A 158 -3.29 -2.37 -18.99
C LEU A 158 -3.52 -2.10 -20.48
N ARG A 159 -3.78 -3.12 -21.29
CA ARG A 159 -3.96 -2.98 -22.74
C ARG A 159 -5.09 -2.04 -23.16
N PRO A 160 -6.23 -1.93 -22.44
CA PRO A 160 -7.28 -0.99 -22.80
C PRO A 160 -6.87 0.50 -22.69
N PHE A 161 -5.86 0.83 -21.89
CA PHE A 161 -5.42 2.22 -21.66
C PHE A 161 -4.44 2.67 -22.75
N VAL A 162 -4.97 2.89 -23.96
CA VAL A 162 -4.20 3.24 -25.18
C VAL A 162 -3.66 4.67 -25.18
N SER A 163 -4.12 5.54 -24.28
CA SER A 163 -3.58 6.88 -24.07
C SER A 163 -2.23 6.88 -23.34
N HIS A 164 -1.73 5.71 -22.93
CA HIS A 164 -0.43 5.55 -22.29
C HIS A 164 0.54 4.74 -23.17
N GLU A 165 1.81 5.12 -23.11
CA GLU A 165 2.93 4.25 -23.45
C GLU A 165 3.38 3.53 -22.18
N TRP A 166 3.12 2.22 -22.12
CA TRP A 166 3.41 1.41 -20.96
C TRP A 166 4.83 0.86 -21.00
N VAL A 167 5.59 1.15 -19.94
CA VAL A 167 6.89 0.56 -19.64
C VAL A 167 6.74 -0.32 -18.42
N VAL A 168 7.00 -1.62 -18.60
CA VAL A 168 7.03 -2.59 -17.51
C VAL A 168 8.45 -3.10 -17.35
N ARG A 169 8.95 -3.03 -16.12
CA ARG A 169 10.26 -3.52 -15.73
C ARG A 169 10.14 -4.41 -14.50
N ARG A 170 10.95 -5.45 -14.44
CA ARG A 170 11.20 -6.20 -13.21
C ARG A 170 12.55 -5.82 -12.62
N VAL A 171 12.63 -5.87 -11.30
CA VAL A 171 13.84 -5.69 -10.52
C VAL A 171 14.04 -6.97 -9.70
N ASP A 172 15.07 -7.70 -10.08
CA ASP A 172 15.48 -8.93 -9.43
C ASP A 172 16.72 -8.64 -8.59
N ASP A 173 16.80 -9.21 -7.40
CA ASP A 173 18.00 -9.17 -6.57
C ASP A 173 18.40 -10.60 -6.16
N PRO A 174 19.13 -11.31 -7.03
CA PRO A 174 19.49 -12.71 -6.78
C PRO A 174 20.50 -12.89 -5.64
N ALA A 175 21.13 -11.81 -5.17
CA ALA A 175 22.08 -11.81 -4.05
C ALA A 175 21.48 -11.27 -2.75
N GLY A 176 20.27 -10.71 -2.80
CA GLY A 176 19.59 -10.09 -1.68
C GLY A 176 18.76 -11.04 -0.83
N VAL A 177 17.98 -10.44 0.06
CA VAL A 177 17.00 -11.13 0.91
C VAL A 177 15.82 -11.57 0.04
N GLU A 178 15.36 -12.81 0.26
CA GLU A 178 14.26 -13.45 -0.49
C GLU A 178 14.46 -13.36 -2.03
N PRO A 179 15.52 -13.99 -2.57
CA PRO A 179 15.91 -13.84 -3.98
C PRO A 179 14.90 -14.39 -4.99
N ASP A 180 13.90 -15.13 -4.52
CA ASP A 180 12.80 -15.71 -5.31
C ASP A 180 11.57 -14.78 -5.42
N ILE A 181 11.49 -13.73 -4.61
CA ILE A 181 10.57 -12.62 -4.85
C ILE A 181 11.11 -11.81 -6.03
N THR A 182 10.25 -11.15 -6.80
CA THR A 182 10.61 -10.15 -7.82
C THR A 182 9.79 -8.90 -7.58
N ALA A 183 10.41 -7.72 -7.73
CA ALA A 183 9.68 -6.45 -7.75
C ALA A 183 9.37 -6.04 -9.20
N VAL A 184 8.24 -5.38 -9.43
CA VAL A 184 7.79 -4.89 -10.73
C VAL A 184 7.53 -3.40 -10.65
N VAL A 185 8.04 -2.67 -11.64
CA VAL A 185 7.79 -1.26 -11.89
C VAL A 185 6.94 -1.15 -13.14
N VAL A 186 5.78 -0.51 -13.03
CA VAL A 186 4.89 -0.18 -14.15
C VAL A 186 4.82 1.34 -14.25
N VAL A 187 5.12 1.88 -15.44
CA VAL A 187 4.96 3.32 -15.72
C VAL A 187 4.17 3.47 -17.01
N GLY A 188 3.10 4.26 -16.96
CA GLY A 188 2.32 4.69 -18.12
C GLY A 188 2.66 6.14 -18.44
N PHE A 189 3.43 6.36 -19.51
CA PHE A 189 3.72 7.70 -20.00
C PHE A 189 2.55 8.21 -20.84
N PRO A 190 1.96 9.37 -20.52
CA PRO A 190 0.79 9.85 -21.25
C PRO A 190 1.17 10.27 -22.68
N ARG A 191 0.41 9.78 -23.67
CA ARG A 191 0.50 10.17 -25.09
C ARG A 191 -0.31 11.42 -25.41
N ARG A 192 -1.17 11.86 -24.49
CA ARG A 192 -2.07 13.01 -24.64
C ARG A 192 -2.03 13.85 -23.36
N SER A 193 -2.21 15.16 -23.49
CA SER A 193 -2.17 16.11 -22.37
C SER A 193 -3.25 15.88 -21.31
N THR A 194 -4.34 15.21 -21.66
CA THR A 194 -5.46 14.90 -20.75
C THR A 194 -5.25 13.63 -19.93
N ALA A 195 -4.28 12.79 -20.30
CA ALA A 195 -3.98 11.56 -19.57
C ALA A 195 -2.93 11.85 -18.47
N PRO A 196 -3.12 11.37 -17.23
CA PRO A 196 -2.14 11.55 -16.17
C PRO A 196 -0.94 10.63 -16.37
N LEU A 197 0.20 10.99 -15.77
CA LEU A 197 1.29 10.04 -15.54
C LEU A 197 0.80 8.96 -14.57
N ALA A 198 0.90 7.70 -14.98
CA ALA A 198 0.56 6.55 -14.15
C ALA A 198 1.84 5.83 -13.72
N ARG A 199 1.91 5.43 -12.45
CA ARG A 199 2.96 4.53 -11.97
C ARG A 199 2.44 3.62 -10.86
N GLY A 200 2.96 2.40 -10.82
CA GLY A 200 2.65 1.42 -9.80
C GLY A 200 3.84 0.50 -9.57
N PHE A 201 3.93 -0.01 -8.36
CA PHE A 201 4.94 -0.95 -7.93
C PHE A 201 4.23 -2.16 -7.31
N ALA A 202 4.87 -3.32 -7.41
CA ALA A 202 4.40 -4.56 -6.80
C ALA A 202 5.61 -5.45 -6.51
N ALA A 203 5.50 -6.35 -5.54
CA ALA A 203 6.41 -7.49 -5.42
C ALA A 203 5.63 -8.79 -5.20
N GLY A 204 6.18 -9.89 -5.71
CA GLY A 204 5.59 -11.22 -5.60
C GLY A 204 6.57 -12.30 -6.02
N ARG A 205 6.28 -13.56 -5.64
CA ARG A 205 7.04 -14.75 -6.07
C ARG A 205 6.73 -15.17 -7.50
N SER A 206 5.69 -14.60 -8.10
CA SER A 206 5.34 -14.80 -9.50
C SER A 206 4.93 -13.47 -10.13
N LEU A 207 5.17 -13.33 -11.43
CA LEU A 207 4.73 -12.18 -12.22
C LEU A 207 3.25 -12.30 -12.67
N ALA A 208 2.54 -13.34 -12.23
CA ALA A 208 1.21 -13.71 -12.72
C ALA A 208 0.06 -13.09 -11.90
N GLU A 209 0.36 -12.35 -10.84
CA GLU A 209 -0.60 -11.74 -9.90
C GLU A 209 -0.35 -10.22 -9.76
#